data_AF-A0A951LE87-F1
#
_entry.id   AF-A0A951LE87-F1
#
_cell.length_a   1.000
_cell.length_b   1.000
_cell.length_c   1.000
_cell.angle_alpha   90.00
_cell.angle_beta   90.00
_cell.angle_gamma   90.00
#
_symmetry.space_group_name_H-M   'P 1'
#
loop_
_entity.id
_entity.type
_entity.pdbx_description
1 polymer ?
#
loop_
_entity_poly.entity_id
_entity_poly.type
_entity_poly.pdbx_seq_one_letter_code
_entity_poly.pdbx_strand_id
1 'polypeptide(L)'
;MPDGPPRPPPKLYAEEVIGASEPSAEERTAAEEVLDSLRWPRGQLLYARVDLVAGPRGEPQLLELELTEPSLFLSHAAGAAARFAERIAERL
;
A
#
# COMPACT_ATOMS: atom_id res chain seq x y z
N MET A 1 19.55 5.50 47.24
CA MET A 1 18.32 5.80 46.50
C MET A 1 18.39 5.05 45.18
N PRO A 2 17.75 3.89 45.01
CA PRO A 2 17.57 3.35 43.68
C PRO A 2 16.39 4.09 43.03
N ASP A 3 16.65 4.58 41.82
CA ASP A 3 15.80 4.43 40.64
C ASP A 3 15.66 5.72 39.84
N GLY A 4 16.23 5.65 38.63
CA GLY A 4 16.04 6.63 37.58
C GLY A 4 14.58 6.65 37.08
N PRO A 5 14.30 7.45 36.05
CA PRO A 5 12.94 7.59 35.56
C PRO A 5 12.34 6.23 35.17
N PRO A 6 11.05 6.00 35.44
CA PRO A 6 10.38 4.74 35.13
C PRO A 6 10.50 4.41 33.63
N ARG A 7 10.74 3.13 33.32
CA ARG A 7 10.73 2.64 31.94
C ARG A 7 9.34 2.88 31.33
N PRO A 8 9.24 3.44 30.11
CA PRO A 8 7.95 3.62 29.47
C PRO A 8 7.24 2.27 29.28
N PRO A 9 5.90 2.23 29.35
CA PRO A 9 5.13 1.02 29.12
C PRO A 9 5.41 0.47 27.70
N PRO A 10 5.28 -0.85 27.48
CA PRO A 10 5.38 -1.41 26.14
C PRO A 10 4.38 -0.72 25.20
N LYS A 11 4.80 -0.41 23.97
CA LYS A 11 3.90 0.17 22.95
C LYS A 11 2.68 -0.74 22.79
N LEU A 12 1.47 -0.16 22.79
CA LEU A 12 0.22 -0.90 22.55
C LEU A 12 -0.02 -1.20 21.06
N TYR A 13 0.88 -0.74 20.19
CA TYR A 13 0.81 -0.89 18.74
C TYR A 13 2.15 -1.38 18.19
N ALA A 14 2.09 -2.11 17.09
CA ALA A 14 3.26 -2.42 16.28
C ALA A 14 3.65 -1.18 15.48
N GLU A 15 4.94 -0.84 15.47
CA GLU A 15 5.44 0.24 14.63
C GLU A 15 5.44 -0.22 13.17
N GLU A 16 4.80 0.56 12.30
CA GLU A 16 4.78 0.28 10.88
C GLU A 16 6.16 0.55 10.28
N VAL A 17 6.67 -0.43 9.54
CA VAL A 17 7.89 -0.31 8.77
C VAL A 17 7.52 -0.28 7.30
N ILE A 18 7.56 0.90 6.70
CA ILE A 18 7.28 1.12 5.29
C ILE A 18 8.60 1.29 4.56
N GLY A 19 8.80 0.52 3.50
CA GLY A 19 9.99 0.56 2.67
C GLY A 19 9.65 0.22 1.23
N ALA A 20 10.59 0.53 0.32
CA ALA A 20 10.46 0.13 -1.07
C ALA A 20 10.45 -1.40 -1.17
N SER A 21 9.51 -1.94 -1.93
CA SER A 21 9.42 -3.36 -2.28
C SER A 21 9.04 -3.51 -3.74
N GLU A 22 9.53 -4.58 -4.37
CA GLU A 22 9.08 -5.00 -5.69
C GLU A 22 8.12 -6.17 -5.53
N PRO A 23 6.87 -6.08 -6.03
CA PRO A 23 5.93 -7.18 -5.94
C PRO A 23 6.38 -8.34 -6.83
N SER A 24 6.20 -9.56 -6.35
CA SER A 24 6.29 -10.77 -7.17
C SER A 24 5.27 -10.75 -8.33
N ALA A 25 5.47 -11.63 -9.31
CA ALA A 25 4.53 -11.78 -10.41
C ALA A 25 3.13 -12.24 -9.92
N GLU A 26 3.09 -13.08 -8.89
CA GLU A 26 1.85 -13.57 -8.28
C GLU A 26 1.11 -12.45 -7.56
N GLU A 27 1.81 -11.64 -6.75
CA GLU A 27 1.23 -10.47 -6.09
C GLU A 27 0.71 -9.44 -7.10
N ARG A 28 1.48 -9.16 -8.15
CA ARG A 28 1.03 -8.27 -9.22
C ARG A 28 -0.23 -8.80 -9.90
N THR A 29 -0.28 -10.09 -10.22
CA THR A 29 -1.44 -10.72 -10.85
C THR A 29 -2.66 -10.63 -9.96
N ALA A 30 -2.54 -10.99 -8.67
CA ALA A 30 -3.62 -10.89 -7.70
C ALA A 30 -4.13 -9.44 -7.55
N ALA A 31 -3.24 -8.46 -7.52
CA ALA A 31 -3.63 -7.06 -7.44
C ALA A 31 -4.42 -6.60 -8.69
N GLU A 32 -4.04 -7.06 -9.87
CA GLU A 32 -4.77 -6.78 -11.11
C GLU A 32 -6.15 -7.46 -11.14
N GLU A 33 -6.26 -8.71 -10.69
CA GLU A 33 -7.54 -9.43 -10.57
C GLU A 33 -8.51 -8.71 -9.62
N VAL A 34 -8.01 -8.17 -8.50
CA VAL A 34 -8.80 -7.35 -7.59
C VAL A 34 -9.33 -6.11 -8.29
N LEU A 35 -8.49 -5.39 -9.04
CA LEU A 35 -8.90 -4.20 -9.78
C LEU A 35 -9.88 -4.52 -10.92
N ASP A 36 -9.73 -5.67 -11.59
CA ASP A 36 -10.64 -6.12 -12.65
C ASP A 36 -11.98 -6.64 -12.11
N SER A 37 -12.06 -6.98 -10.82
CA SER A 37 -13.32 -7.35 -10.16
C SER A 37 -14.26 -6.16 -9.90
N LEU A 38 -13.76 -4.93 -10.04
CA LEU A 38 -14.56 -3.72 -9.86
C LEU A 38 -15.63 -3.59 -10.93
N ARG A 39 -16.76 -2.96 -10.57
CA ARG A 39 -17.89 -2.75 -11.50
C ARG A 39 -17.58 -1.78 -12.64
N TRP A 40 -16.45 -1.07 -12.57
CA TRP A 40 -15.99 -0.10 -13.55
C TRP A 40 -14.58 -0.44 -14.02
N PRO A 41 -14.18 -0.06 -15.25
CA PRO A 41 -12.84 -0.34 -15.75
C PRO A 41 -11.76 0.29 -14.86
N ARG A 42 -10.71 -0.46 -14.50
CA ARG A 42 -9.57 0.08 -13.74
C ARG A 42 -8.90 1.30 -14.39
N GLY A 43 -9.00 1.45 -15.71
CA GLY A 43 -8.54 2.64 -16.43
C GLY A 43 -9.25 3.94 -16.05
N GLN A 44 -10.42 3.88 -15.41
CA GLN A 44 -11.09 5.08 -14.87
C GLN A 44 -10.42 5.60 -13.60
N LEU A 45 -9.78 4.73 -12.83
CA LEU A 45 -9.10 5.09 -11.58
C LEU A 45 -7.84 5.92 -11.88
N LEU A 46 -7.65 7.01 -11.15
CA LEU A 46 -6.39 7.77 -11.19
C LEU A 46 -5.30 7.02 -10.42
N TYR A 47 -5.69 6.38 -9.34
CA TYR A 47 -4.85 5.60 -8.46
C TYR A 47 -5.69 4.51 -7.79
N ALA A 48 -5.00 3.50 -7.27
CA ALA A 48 -5.52 2.53 -6.32
C ALA A 48 -4.33 2.02 -5.51
N ARG A 49 -4.55 1.68 -4.24
CA ARG A 49 -3.60 0.88 -3.47
C ARG A 49 -4.23 -0.47 -3.18
N VAL A 50 -3.50 -1.53 -3.50
CA VAL A 50 -3.91 -2.92 -3.24
C VAL A 50 -2.90 -3.51 -2.29
N ASP A 51 -3.33 -3.75 -1.06
CA ASP A 51 -2.47 -4.32 -0.02
C ASP A 51 -2.72 -5.83 0.03
N LEU A 52 -1.63 -6.60 -0.06
CA LEU A 52 -1.67 -8.05 -0.10
C LEU A 52 -0.93 -8.63 1.10
N VAL A 53 -1.40 -9.79 1.55
CA VAL A 53 -0.76 -10.60 2.58
C VAL A 53 -0.63 -12.04 2.11
N ALA A 54 0.39 -12.74 2.58
CA ALA A 54 0.53 -14.16 2.31
C ALA A 54 -0.56 -14.95 3.05
N GLY A 55 -1.31 -15.75 2.29
CA GLY A 55 -2.27 -16.71 2.79
C GLY A 55 -1.61 -17.95 3.42
N PRO A 56 -2.40 -18.92 3.90
CA PRO A 56 -1.89 -20.08 4.64
C PRO A 56 -0.89 -20.96 3.87
N ARG A 57 -0.88 -20.91 2.54
CA ARG A 57 0.09 -21.64 1.70
C ARG A 57 1.04 -20.70 0.95
N GLY A 58 1.11 -19.43 1.35
CA GLY A 58 1.95 -18.41 0.73
C GLY A 58 1.32 -17.70 -0.46
N GLU A 59 0.09 -18.06 -0.84
CA GLU A 59 -0.61 -17.40 -1.94
C GLU A 59 -0.99 -15.95 -1.58
N PRO A 60 -0.89 -14.97 -2.49
CA PRO A 60 -1.30 -13.61 -2.19
C PRO A 60 -2.81 -13.53 -1.94
N GLN A 61 -3.21 -12.89 -0.85
CA GLN A 61 -4.60 -12.60 -0.52
C GLN A 61 -4.79 -11.11 -0.31
N LEU A 62 -5.93 -10.58 -0.74
CA LEU A 62 -6.30 -9.18 -0.52
C LEU A 62 -6.47 -8.91 0.98
N LEU A 63 -5.68 -7.97 1.50
CA LEU A 63 -5.85 -7.42 2.84
C LEU A 63 -6.78 -6.19 2.78
N GLU A 64 -6.44 -5.24 1.92
CA GLU A 64 -7.13 -3.95 1.83
C GLU A 64 -7.11 -3.42 0.40
N LEU A 65 -8.19 -2.73 0.00
CA LEU A 65 -8.28 -2.00 -1.25
C LEU A 65 -8.69 -0.56 -0.96
N GLU A 66 -7.81 0.38 -1.29
CA GLU A 66 -8.05 1.81 -1.09
C GLU A 66 -8.16 2.54 -2.44
N LEU A 67 -9.30 3.21 -2.67
CA LEU A 67 -9.63 3.88 -3.93
C LEU A 67 -9.88 5.39 -3.79
N THR A 68 -9.89 5.94 -2.57
CA THR A 68 -10.36 7.33 -2.33
C THR A 68 -9.34 8.20 -1.60
N GLU A 69 -8.67 7.70 -0.56
CA GLU A 69 -7.68 8.49 0.19
C GLU A 69 -6.42 7.71 0.60
N PRO A 70 -5.84 6.87 -0.28
CA PRO A 70 -4.69 6.05 0.07
C PRO A 70 -3.43 6.86 0.36
N SER A 71 -2.66 6.37 1.32
CA SER A 71 -1.24 6.69 1.38
C SER A 71 -0.50 5.99 0.24
N LEU A 72 -0.20 6.72 -0.84
CA LEU A 72 0.45 6.19 -2.05
C LEU A 72 1.97 6.01 -1.94
N PHE A 73 2.56 6.36 -0.79
CA PHE A 73 3.99 6.17 -0.50
C PHE A 73 4.94 6.71 -1.60
N LEU A 74 4.57 7.82 -2.26
CA LEU A 74 5.27 8.37 -3.44
C LEU A 74 6.77 8.62 -3.24
N SER A 75 7.23 8.79 -2.00
CA SER A 75 8.64 8.94 -1.64
C SER A 75 9.47 7.65 -1.75
N HIS A 76 8.84 6.48 -1.81
CA HIS A 76 9.51 5.17 -1.80
C HIS A 76 9.78 4.62 -3.20
N ALA A 77 9.35 5.30 -4.27
CA ALA A 77 9.58 4.90 -5.64
C ALA A 77 10.04 6.08 -6.50
N ALA A 78 11.18 5.93 -7.17
CA ALA A 78 11.75 6.97 -8.01
C ALA A 78 10.74 7.43 -9.09
N GLY A 79 10.55 8.74 -9.20
CA GLY A 79 9.64 9.37 -10.15
C GLY A 79 8.14 9.15 -9.91
N ALA A 80 7.73 8.48 -8.82
CA ALA A 80 6.32 8.21 -8.56
C ALA A 80 5.48 9.47 -8.42
N ALA A 81 5.98 10.49 -7.71
CA ALA A 81 5.31 11.78 -7.58
C ALA A 81 5.10 12.49 -8.93
N ALA A 82 6.10 12.44 -9.83
CA ALA A 82 6.01 13.04 -11.15
C ALA A 82 4.95 12.33 -12.02
N ARG A 83 5.01 10.99 -12.09
CA ARG A 83 3.99 10.19 -12.80
C ARG A 83 2.60 10.47 -12.26
N PHE A 84 2.45 10.57 -10.94
CA PHE A 84 1.16 10.86 -10.32
C PHE A 84 0.63 12.25 -10.73
N ALA A 85 1.47 13.28 -10.66
CA ALA A 85 1.11 14.64 -11.07
C ALA A 85 0.74 14.72 -12.56
N GLU A 86 1.46 14.03 -13.44
CA GLU A 86 1.14 13.94 -14.87
C GLU A 86 -0.26 13.36 -15.11
N ARG A 87 -0.59 12.24 -14.44
CA ARG A 87 -1.91 11.60 -14.56
C ARG A 87 -3.06 12.44 -13.99
N ILE A 88 -2.77 13.33 -13.03
CA ILE A 88 -3.73 14.34 -12.56
C ILE A 88 -3.93 15.40 -13.63
N ALA A 89 -2.85 15.95 -14.19
CA ALA A 89 -2.91 17.01 -15.18
C ALA A 89 -3.69 16.59 -16.45
N GLU A 90 -3.59 15.32 -16.86
CA GLU A 90 -4.38 14.76 -17.98
C GLU A 90 -5.90 14.72 -17.73
N ARG A 91 -6.35 14.89 -16.49
CA ARG A 91 -7.77 14.84 -16.08
C ARG A 91 -8.38 16.21 -15.78
N LEU A 92 -7.62 17.28 -15.92
CA LEU A 92 -8.06 18.68 -15.76
C LEU A 92 -8.39 19.30 -17.12
#